data_AF-A0A7C0ZTD6-F1
#
_entry.id   AF-A0A7C0ZTD6-F1
#
_cell.length_a   1.000
_cell.length_b   1.000
_cell.length_c   1.000
_cell.angle_alpha   90.00
_cell.angle_beta   90.00
_cell.angle_gamma   90.00
#
_symmetry.space_group_name_H-M   'P 1'
#
loop_
_entity.id
_entity.type
_entity.pdbx_description
1 polymer ?
#
loop_
_entity_poly.entity_id
_entity_poly.type
_entity_poly.pdbx_seq_one_letter_code
_entity_poly.pdbx_strand_id
1 'polypeptide(L)'
;MIHKPSTIIIPVESQVRELDAKILLACAAAERGFPVIIGSRAFIHFQVGSLSRGVYLAKSMRTLSIRMFTILRDLGHEIVGWDEEGLVRWPDDEYYRWRLSPVT
;
A
#
# COMPACT_ATOMS: atom_id res chain seq x y z
N MET A 1 -20.58 -19.95 -4.25
CA MET A 1 -19.36 -19.53 -4.98
C MET A 1 -18.31 -19.18 -3.94
N ILE A 2 -17.16 -19.86 -3.93
CA ILE A 2 -16.07 -19.53 -3.00
C ILE A 2 -15.41 -18.25 -3.54
N HIS A 3 -15.50 -17.15 -2.80
CA HIS A 3 -14.84 -15.91 -3.16
C HIS A 3 -13.33 -16.12 -3.03
N LYS A 4 -12.58 -15.98 -4.12
CA LYS A 4 -11.11 -16.04 -4.07
C LYS A 4 -10.62 -14.78 -3.32
N PRO A 5 -9.74 -14.92 -2.32
CA PRO A 5 -9.22 -13.76 -1.58
C PRO A 5 -8.50 -12.78 -2.53
N SER A 6 -8.75 -11.49 -2.35
CA SER A 6 -8.11 -10.41 -3.11
C SER A 6 -6.59 -10.41 -2.88
N THR A 7 -5.83 -10.17 -3.94
CA THR A 7 -4.35 -10.06 -3.86
C THR A 7 -3.97 -8.84 -3.03
N ILE A 8 -3.04 -9.02 -2.08
CA ILE A 8 -2.47 -7.92 -1.30
C ILE A 8 -1.17 -7.48 -1.97
N ILE A 9 -1.10 -6.21 -2.35
CA ILE A 9 0.05 -5.59 -3.02
C ILE A 9 0.77 -4.69 -2.03
N ILE A 10 2.01 -5.03 -1.71
CA ILE A 10 2.82 -4.44 -0.65
C ILE A 10 4.04 -3.74 -1.28
N PRO A 11 3.90 -2.46 -1.66
CA PRO A 11 5.01 -1.67 -2.18
C PRO A 11 6.02 -1.31 -1.10
N VAL A 12 7.30 -1.42 -1.44
CA VAL A 12 8.44 -1.01 -0.61
C VAL A 12 9.04 0.26 -1.21
N GLU A 13 9.00 1.37 -0.48
CA GLU A 13 9.61 2.64 -0.91
C GLU A 13 11.06 2.76 -0.45
N SER A 14 11.32 2.40 0.81
CA SER A 14 12.65 2.38 1.41
C SER A 14 13.00 0.98 1.92
N GLN A 15 13.96 0.32 1.28
CA GLN A 15 14.38 -1.02 1.68
C GLN A 15 14.81 -1.08 3.14
N VAL A 16 15.66 -0.15 3.58
CA VAL A 16 16.25 -0.15 4.92
C VAL A 16 15.26 0.19 6.04
N ARG A 17 14.11 0.79 5.71
CA ARG A 17 13.11 1.20 6.70
C ARG A 17 11.89 0.29 6.73
N GLU A 18 11.53 -0.31 5.60
CA GLU A 18 10.20 -0.90 5.41
C GLU A 18 10.25 -2.40 5.10
N LEU A 19 11.36 -2.91 4.52
CA LEU A 19 11.37 -4.24 3.91
C LEU A 19 11.09 -5.35 4.93
N ASP A 20 11.79 -5.36 6.07
CA ASP A 20 11.67 -6.44 7.05
C ASP A 20 10.25 -6.55 7.62
N ALA A 21 9.66 -5.40 8.00
CA ALA A 21 8.29 -5.34 8.50
C ALA A 21 7.27 -5.76 7.43
N LYS A 22 7.47 -5.37 6.17
CA LYS A 22 6.60 -5.74 5.05
C LYS A 22 6.73 -7.20 4.66
N ILE A 23 7.92 -7.79 4.78
CA ILE A 23 8.11 -9.24 4.61
C ILE A 23 7.35 -9.98 5.71
N LEU A 24 7.45 -9.55 6.97
CA LEU A 24 6.70 -10.19 8.05
C LEU A 24 5.19 -10.16 7.79
N LEU A 25 4.65 -9.00 7.39
CA LEU A 25 3.25 -8.87 6.99
C LEU A 25 2.90 -9.78 5.81
N ALA A 26 3.75 -9.81 4.78
CA ALA A 26 3.55 -10.63 3.59
C ALA A 26 3.45 -12.11 3.96
N CYS A 27 4.37 -12.61 4.80
CA CYS A 27 4.36 -13.98 5.29
C CYS A 27 3.08 -14.27 6.09
N ALA A 28 2.73 -13.41 7.05
CA ALA A 28 1.54 -13.59 7.87
C ALA A 28 0.23 -13.59 7.05
N ALA A 29 0.16 -12.79 5.97
CA ALA A 29 -0.95 -12.79 5.04
C ALA A 29 -0.97 -14.06 4.16
N ALA A 30 0.18 -14.47 3.63
CA ALA A 30 0.32 -15.68 2.83
C ALA A 30 -0.07 -16.93 3.63
N GLU A 31 0.34 -17.03 4.90
CA GLU A 31 -0.06 -18.11 5.84
C GLU A 31 -1.58 -18.19 6.04
N ARG A 32 -2.28 -17.07 5.92
CA ARG A 32 -3.75 -16.98 6.00
C ARG A 32 -4.43 -17.26 4.65
N GLY A 33 -3.67 -17.60 3.61
CA GLY A 33 -4.18 -17.97 2.29
C GLY A 33 -4.42 -16.78 1.34
N PHE A 34 -3.94 -15.58 1.67
CA PHE A 34 -4.01 -14.45 0.75
C PHE A 34 -2.90 -14.55 -0.31
N PRO A 35 -3.19 -14.28 -1.59
CA PRO A 35 -2.17 -14.02 -2.59
C PRO A 35 -1.45 -12.71 -2.24
N VAL A 36 -0.12 -12.72 -2.22
CA VAL A 36 0.68 -11.53 -1.85
C VAL A 36 1.69 -11.21 -2.95
N ILE A 37 1.78 -9.92 -3.28
CA ILE A 37 2.82 -9.35 -4.14
C ILE A 37 3.57 -8.31 -3.31
N ILE A 38 4.87 -8.49 -3.14
CA ILE A 38 5.77 -7.53 -2.46
C ILE A 38 6.90 -7.17 -3.41
N GLY A 39 7.32 -5.90 -3.41
CA GLY A 39 8.40 -5.44 -4.28
C GLY A 39 8.61 -3.94 -4.22
N SER A 40 9.59 -3.44 -4.97
CA SER A 40 9.85 -2.01 -5.03
C SER A 40 8.63 -1.25 -5.56
N ARG A 41 8.31 -0.10 -4.95
CA ARG A 41 7.16 0.71 -5.37
C ARG A 41 7.21 1.04 -6.86
N ALA A 42 8.39 1.45 -7.34
CA ALA A 42 8.58 1.80 -8.74
C ALA A 42 8.26 0.64 -9.69
N PHE A 43 8.71 -0.57 -9.37
CA PHE A 43 8.46 -1.74 -10.22
C PHE A 43 6.99 -2.19 -10.15
N ILE A 44 6.38 -2.13 -8.97
CA ILE A 44 4.94 -2.39 -8.83
C ILE A 44 4.12 -1.40 -9.67
N HIS A 45 4.43 -0.10 -9.60
CA HIS A 45 3.77 0.92 -10.42
C HIS A 45 3.97 0.67 -11.91
N PHE A 46 5.16 0.22 -12.31
CA PHE A 46 5.43 -0.13 -13.71
C PHE A 46 4.61 -1.34 -14.18
N GLN A 47 4.41 -2.34 -13.32
CA GLN A 47 3.69 -3.57 -13.65
C GLN A 47 2.19 -3.52 -13.35
N VAL A 48 1.67 -2.44 -12.77
CA VAL A 48 0.34 -2.41 -12.15
C VAL A 48 -0.80 -2.77 -13.11
N GLY A 49 -0.68 -2.41 -14.39
CA GLY A 49 -1.66 -2.79 -15.42
C GLY A 49 -1.73 -4.28 -15.74
N SER A 50 -0.70 -5.04 -15.36
CA SER A 50 -0.60 -6.49 -15.54
C SER A 50 -0.90 -7.28 -14.25
N LEU A 51 -1.05 -6.59 -13.11
CA LEU A 51 -1.30 -7.24 -11.83
C LEU A 51 -2.79 -7.60 -11.72
N SER A 52 -3.08 -8.69 -11.01
CA SER A 52 -4.46 -8.99 -10.64
C SER A 52 -5.00 -7.87 -9.74
N ARG A 53 -6.25 -7.46 -9.96
CA ARG A 53 -6.97 -6.52 -9.06
C ARG A 53 -6.79 -6.98 -7.60
N GLY A 54 -6.68 -6.01 -6.70
CA GLY A 54 -6.38 -6.31 -5.29
C GLY A 54 -6.32 -5.07 -4.42
N VAL A 55 -5.82 -5.25 -3.21
CA VAL A 55 -5.63 -4.19 -2.22
C VAL A 55 -4.18 -3.70 -2.29
N TYR A 56 -3.99 -2.42 -2.60
CA TYR A 56 -2.70 -1.74 -2.60
C TYR A 56 -2.46 -1.06 -1.24
N LEU A 57 -1.40 -1.47 -0.54
CA LEU A 57 -1.00 -0.89 0.75
C LEU A 57 -0.10 0.34 0.55
N ALA A 58 -0.70 1.52 0.57
CA ALA A 58 0.01 2.79 0.42
C ALA A 58 0.69 3.21 1.73
N LYS A 59 2.02 3.39 1.73
CA LYS A 59 2.79 3.86 2.90
C LYS A 59 2.41 5.26 3.40
N SER A 60 1.85 6.09 2.52
CA SER A 60 1.33 7.42 2.87
C SER A 60 0.28 7.87 1.86
N MET A 61 -0.60 8.78 2.27
CA MET A 61 -1.64 9.34 1.41
C MET A 61 -1.37 10.81 1.13
N ARG A 62 -0.27 11.07 0.41
CA ARG A 62 0.18 12.43 0.05
C ARG A 62 -0.41 12.87 -1.28
N THR A 63 -0.60 14.18 -1.44
CA THR A 63 -1.11 14.81 -2.68
C THR A 63 -0.28 14.42 -3.92
N LEU A 64 1.03 14.26 -3.77
CA LEU A 64 1.93 13.83 -4.85
C LEU A 64 1.59 12.44 -5.40
N SER A 65 0.91 11.60 -4.61
CA SER A 65 0.50 10.25 -5.01
C SER A 65 -0.87 10.22 -5.71
N ILE A 66 -1.62 11.32 -5.73
CA ILE A 66 -3.01 11.36 -6.27
C ILE A 66 -3.08 10.77 -7.68
N ARG A 67 -2.18 11.19 -8.58
CA ARG A 67 -2.18 10.69 -9.97
C ARG A 67 -2.07 9.16 -10.02
N MET A 68 -1.19 8.57 -9.22
CA MET A 68 -1.02 7.13 -9.19
C MET A 68 -2.20 6.44 -8.49
N PHE A 69 -2.78 7.05 -7.45
CA PHE A 69 -3.98 6.53 -6.80
C PHE A 69 -5.20 6.54 -7.73
N THR A 70 -5.34 7.55 -8.58
CA THR A 70 -6.37 7.55 -9.64
C THR A 70 -6.16 6.38 -10.58
N ILE A 71 -4.94 6.18 -11.10
CA ILE A 71 -4.62 5.03 -11.98
C ILE A 71 -4.93 3.69 -11.30
N LEU A 72 -4.53 3.53 -10.03
CA LEU A 72 -4.81 2.32 -9.25
C LEU A 72 -6.31 2.06 -9.10
N ARG A 73 -7.10 3.10 -8.77
CA ARG A 73 -8.56 3.00 -8.67
C ARG A 73 -9.20 2.67 -10.03
N ASP A 74 -8.75 3.31 -11.11
CA ASP A 74 -9.26 3.07 -12.47
C ASP A 74 -8.97 1.64 -12.95
N LEU A 75 -7.86 1.04 -12.51
CA LEU A 75 -7.52 -0.36 -12.73
C LEU A 75 -8.26 -1.33 -11.79
N GLY A 76 -9.10 -0.82 -10.89
CA GLY A 76 -9.93 -1.62 -9.99
C GLY A 76 -9.22 -2.10 -8.72
N HIS A 77 -8.11 -1.45 -8.33
CA HIS A 77 -7.47 -1.69 -7.04
C HIS A 77 -8.12 -0.86 -5.93
N GLU A 78 -8.30 -1.49 -4.78
CA GLU A 78 -8.60 -0.78 -3.54
C GLU A 78 -7.31 -0.25 -2.92
N ILE A 79 -7.35 0.92 -2.29
CA ILE A 79 -6.18 1.55 -1.69
C ILE A 79 -6.41 1.64 -0.19
N VAL A 80 -5.48 1.07 0.58
CA VAL A 80 -5.47 1.18 2.04
C VAL A 80 -4.24 1.95 2.46
N GLY A 81 -4.43 2.98 3.28
CA GLY A 81 -3.34 3.72 3.90
C GLY A 81 -2.72 2.92 5.04
N TRP A 82 -1.41 2.78 5.03
CA TRP A 82 -0.61 2.20 6.10
C TRP A 82 0.35 3.26 6.60
N ASP A 83 0.32 3.60 7.89
CA ASP A 83 1.34 4.45 8.51
C ASP A 83 2.28 3.64 9.41
N GLU A 84 3.52 3.46 8.95
CA GLU A 84 4.56 2.65 9.62
C GLU A 84 5.10 3.29 10.92
N GLU A 85 4.84 4.58 11.17
CA GLU A 85 5.43 5.33 12.28
C GLU A 85 4.38 5.88 13.27
N GLY A 86 3.12 5.43 13.15
CA GLY A 86 1.95 6.05 13.79
C GLY A 86 1.93 6.09 15.33
N LEU A 87 2.90 5.48 16.02
CA LEU A 87 2.97 5.51 17.48
C LEU A 87 3.51 6.85 18.02
N VAL A 88 4.33 7.56 17.26
CA VAL A 88 4.86 8.89 17.61
C VAL A 88 4.61 9.83 16.42
N ARG A 89 3.58 10.66 16.55
CA ARG A 89 3.19 11.60 15.50
C ARG A 89 3.23 13.05 15.97
N TRP A 90 3.47 13.94 15.01
CA TRP A 90 3.29 15.38 15.17
C TRP A 90 1.82 15.72 15.51
N PRO A 91 1.55 16.96 15.99
CA PRO A 91 0.19 17.47 16.13
C PRO A 91 -0.65 17.29 14.85
N ASP A 92 -1.97 17.22 14.99
CA ASP A 92 -2.90 16.81 13.93
C ASP A 92 -2.73 17.58 12.62
N ASP A 93 -2.53 18.89 12.69
CA ASP A 93 -2.35 19.77 11.54
C ASP A 93 -1.09 19.40 10.73
N GLU A 94 0.03 19.15 11.41
CA GLU A 94 1.28 18.70 10.79
C GLU A 94 1.17 17.26 10.28
N TYR A 95 0.55 16.37 11.07
CA TYR A 95 0.36 14.98 10.69
C TYR A 95 -0.45 14.85 9.40
N TYR A 96 -1.58 15.55 9.30
CA TYR A 96 -2.44 15.50 8.12
C TYR A 96 -1.80 16.19 6.90
N ARG A 97 -1.01 17.24 7.13
CA ARG A 97 -0.26 17.90 6.06
C ARG A 97 0.80 17.00 5.43
N TRP A 98 1.49 16.19 6.23
CA TRP A 98 2.67 15.45 5.77
C TRP A 98 2.45 13.95 5.55
N ARG A 99 1.51 13.30 6.25
CA ARG A 99 1.39 11.83 6.30
C ARG A 99 0.10 11.29 5.70
N LEU A 100 -1.07 11.73 6.19
CA LEU A 100 -2.38 11.24 5.74
C LEU A 100 -3.32 12.42 5.46
N SER A 101 -3.71 12.64 4.21
CA SER A 101 -4.76 13.62 3.94
C SER A 101 -6.14 13.06 4.35
N PRO A 102 -6.96 13.80 5.12
CA PRO A 102 -8.33 13.38 5.43
C PRO A 102 -9.28 13.48 4.22
N VAL A 103 -8.82 13.99 3.07
CA VAL A 103 -9.64 14.34 1.90
C VAL A 103 -9.34 13.49 0.65
N THR A 104 -8.85 12.25 0.83
CA THR A 104 -8.32 11.41 -0.27
C THR A 104 -9.27 10.34 -0.81
#